data_AF-A0A507BWP4-F1
#
_entry.id   AF-A0A507BWP4-F1
#
_cell.length_a   1.000
_cell.length_b   1.000
_cell.length_c   1.000
_cell.angle_alpha   90.00
_cell.angle_beta   90.00
_cell.angle_gamma   90.00
#
_symmetry.space_group_name_H-M   'P 1'
#
loop_
_entity.id
_entity.type
_entity.pdbx_description
1 polymer ?
#
loop_
_entity_poly.entity_id
_entity_poly.type
_entity_poly.pdbx_seq_one_letter_code
_entity_poly.pdbx_strand_id
1 'polypeptide(L)'
;MEETDISEDVSLSASTVTPSLVYDDEAGFAQQLKSHFQHLENNPVTDSWLLQLVVLCEASHFNFVYTQSLLMRLAEKSIPHSSIALAISQQLNDRFHHHGQETQTMILNFQWPEHIVVFPSLSVRAAPFDKDIRETLLTLSAEAGNGKMASAGDFMKIKNKYSEATPPSIKYLRDPRIFETFCTEIIGTDPRIDDKLFLLSYASCYVDGLPPAELKKARDKTSQDIKTFLNVFAKIKGPADLKGQDFMKLLELALEHPVISMSLILKSVRLGLLQPISIRHDTELNKTPAIFDMFDEIATQRPLSRPQIFKCYTDVLKTKYSPDTLTLEEESEFKKKILDQILYLVRIGYSQHVLDYIARTVNTRDESLTIYFIVRFLEILGPTSSKSSTVINITLNLVQNLTSNLLIRDESALVTYYESLRDMLDTFNDDHHIGIRDLIENVYGKFKDVPVVNASNRRGSSGGHDDDDFHVPSAEEDVSSSEEEEEQQQEEEEDGEDEPMQGEHHHMVSSEGDNVMPGARGARTVYDEQDVIVITM
;
A
#
# COMPACT_ATOMS: atom_id res chain seq x y z
N MET A 1 -23.67 8.41 29.67
CA MET A 1 -22.78 8.77 28.56
C MET A 1 -21.52 9.34 29.17
N GLU A 2 -20.57 8.46 29.43
CA GLU A 2 -19.17 8.80 29.68
C GLU A 2 -18.41 7.93 28.69
N GLU A 3 -17.58 8.54 27.84
CA GLU A 3 -16.75 7.81 26.89
C GLU A 3 -15.48 7.36 27.62
N THR A 4 -15.41 6.08 27.96
CA THR A 4 -14.17 5.46 28.44
C THR A 4 -13.29 5.15 27.24
N ASP A 5 -12.32 6.01 27.00
CA ASP A 5 -11.29 5.84 25.97
C ASP A 5 -10.38 4.65 26.37
N ILE A 6 -10.50 3.51 25.68
CA ILE A 6 -9.71 2.29 25.95
C ILE A 6 -8.57 2.25 24.95
N SER A 7 -7.41 2.77 25.37
CA SER A 7 -6.15 2.55 24.68
C SER A 7 -5.72 1.09 24.83
N GLU A 8 -5.95 0.25 23.80
CA GLU A 8 -5.43 -1.12 23.77
C GLU A 8 -3.91 -1.12 23.60
N ASP A 9 -3.17 -1.07 24.72
CA ASP A 9 -1.73 -1.34 24.76
C ASP A 9 -1.44 -2.76 24.25
N VAL A 10 -0.92 -2.86 23.01
CA VAL A 10 -0.52 -4.12 22.37
C VAL A 10 0.77 -4.64 23.03
N SER A 11 0.59 -5.20 24.23
CA SER A 11 1.63 -5.81 25.05
C SER A 11 2.11 -7.12 24.42
N LEU A 12 3.08 -7.02 23.52
CA LEU A 12 3.77 -8.16 22.90
C LEU A 12 4.41 -9.05 23.96
N SER A 13 3.78 -10.18 24.26
CA SER A 13 4.18 -11.16 25.27
C SER A 13 5.36 -12.03 24.83
N ALA A 14 6.50 -11.39 24.56
CA ALA A 14 7.74 -12.03 24.14
C ALA A 14 8.35 -12.89 25.27
N SER A 15 7.89 -14.14 25.39
CA SER A 15 8.37 -15.12 26.38
C SER A 15 9.73 -15.74 25.98
N THR A 16 10.74 -14.89 25.80
CA THR A 16 12.16 -15.27 25.78
C THR A 16 12.94 -14.23 26.56
N VAL A 17 13.96 -14.66 27.32
CA VAL A 17 14.69 -13.79 28.25
C VAL A 17 15.35 -12.63 27.49
N THR A 18 14.78 -11.42 27.62
CA THR A 18 15.40 -10.20 27.13
C THR A 18 16.62 -9.89 28.00
N PRO A 19 17.84 -9.80 27.42
CA PRO A 19 18.97 -9.22 28.14
C PRO A 19 18.70 -7.73 28.38
N SER A 20 19.49 -7.09 29.24
CA SER A 20 19.44 -5.63 29.37
C SER A 20 19.76 -4.99 28.01
N LEU A 21 18.74 -4.38 27.40
CA LEU A 21 18.87 -3.60 26.16
C LEU A 21 19.43 -2.19 26.43
N VAL A 22 19.50 -1.79 27.69
CA VAL A 22 20.34 -0.68 28.14
C VAL A 22 21.77 -1.23 28.27
N TYR A 23 22.66 -0.70 27.44
CA TYR A 23 24.09 -1.05 27.44
C TYR A 23 24.86 -0.13 28.39
N ASP A 24 25.67 -0.73 29.27
CA ASP A 24 26.50 0.00 30.22
C ASP A 24 27.66 0.78 29.54
N ASP A 25 28.03 0.42 28.31
CA ASP A 25 29.03 1.13 27.51
C ASP A 25 28.69 1.22 26.00
N GLU A 26 29.35 2.18 25.33
CA GLU A 26 29.25 2.41 23.88
C GLU A 26 29.76 1.20 23.09
N ALA A 27 30.73 0.46 23.61
CA ALA A 27 31.38 -0.65 22.93
C ALA A 27 30.44 -1.86 22.76
N GLY A 28 29.67 -2.22 23.79
CA GLY A 28 28.67 -3.27 23.75
C GLY A 28 27.56 -2.96 22.76
N PHE A 29 27.03 -1.73 22.79
CA PHE A 29 26.02 -1.30 21.82
C PHE A 29 26.57 -1.30 20.39
N ALA A 30 27.76 -0.73 20.16
CA ALA A 30 28.39 -0.71 18.84
C ALA A 30 28.70 -2.13 18.31
N GLN A 31 29.08 -3.07 19.18
CA GLN A 31 29.29 -4.47 18.80
C GLN A 31 27.97 -5.17 18.43
N GLN A 32 26.90 -4.96 19.20
CA GLN A 32 25.59 -5.52 18.88
C GLN A 32 25.06 -4.93 17.56
N LEU A 33 25.08 -3.60 17.42
CA LEU A 33 24.65 -2.89 16.22
C LEU A 33 25.43 -3.38 15.00
N LYS A 34 26.75 -3.55 15.12
CA LYS A 34 27.56 -4.19 14.08
C LYS A 34 27.04 -5.58 13.72
N SER A 35 26.83 -6.47 14.70
CA SER A 35 26.32 -7.82 14.42
C SER A 35 24.94 -7.82 13.74
N HIS A 36 24.10 -6.83 14.07
CA HIS A 36 22.79 -6.64 13.44
C HIS A 36 22.92 -6.23 11.97
N PHE A 37 23.80 -5.28 11.65
CA PHE A 37 24.06 -4.86 10.27
C PHE A 37 24.84 -5.91 9.46
N GLN A 38 25.67 -6.75 10.08
CA GLN A 38 26.35 -7.85 9.39
C GLN A 38 25.38 -8.91 8.84
N HIS A 39 24.15 -9.00 9.38
CA HIS A 39 23.09 -9.83 8.78
C HIS A 39 22.76 -9.38 7.34
N LEU A 40 22.82 -8.06 7.06
CA LEU A 40 22.53 -7.49 5.74
C LEU A 40 23.61 -7.74 4.69
N GLU A 41 24.80 -8.25 5.08
CA GLU A 41 25.82 -8.67 4.11
C GLU A 41 25.35 -9.85 3.24
N ASN A 42 24.35 -10.62 3.70
CA ASN A 42 23.86 -11.84 3.07
C ASN A 42 22.33 -11.95 2.97
N ASN A 43 21.56 -10.97 3.49
CA ASN A 43 20.10 -11.02 3.58
C ASN A 43 19.47 -9.64 3.27
N PRO A 44 18.28 -9.57 2.67
CA PRO A 44 17.57 -8.30 2.47
C PRO A 44 17.06 -7.70 3.80
N VAL A 45 16.72 -6.42 3.78
CA VAL A 45 16.12 -5.72 4.93
C VAL A 45 14.66 -6.18 5.10
N THR A 46 14.42 -7.12 6.01
CA THR A 46 13.06 -7.60 6.36
C THR A 46 12.41 -6.72 7.42
N ASP A 47 11.07 -6.78 7.52
CA ASP A 47 10.34 -6.04 8.57
C ASP A 47 10.72 -6.53 9.98
N SER A 48 10.98 -7.83 10.12
CA SER A 48 11.46 -8.44 11.37
C SER A 48 12.84 -7.91 11.79
N TRP A 49 13.79 -7.84 10.84
CA TRP A 49 15.11 -7.25 11.09
C TRP A 49 15.02 -5.77 11.49
N LEU A 50 14.12 -5.00 10.85
CA LEU A 50 13.92 -3.60 11.21
C LEU A 50 13.23 -3.45 12.58
N LEU A 51 12.26 -4.30 12.91
CA LEU A 51 11.61 -4.29 14.23
C LEU A 51 12.61 -4.60 15.35
N GLN A 52 13.56 -5.51 15.10
CA GLN A 52 14.68 -5.73 16.03
C GLN A 52 15.54 -4.46 16.19
N LEU A 53 15.91 -3.78 15.08
CA LEU A 53 16.65 -2.51 15.15
C LEU A 53 15.89 -1.40 15.90
N VAL A 54 14.57 -1.35 15.74
CA VAL A 54 13.70 -0.43 16.50
C VAL A 54 13.82 -0.69 18.00
N VAL A 55 13.65 -1.94 18.44
CA VAL A 55 13.79 -2.32 19.87
C VAL A 55 15.18 -1.99 20.43
N LEU A 56 16.25 -2.12 19.64
CA LEU A 56 17.60 -1.67 20.05
C LEU A 56 17.69 -0.14 20.23
N CYS A 57 16.96 0.62 19.42
CA CYS A 57 16.95 2.09 19.47
C CYS A 57 15.97 2.64 20.54
N GLU A 58 14.88 1.94 20.85
CA GLU A 58 13.87 2.36 21.84
C GLU A 58 14.42 2.29 23.27
N ALA A 59 15.40 1.41 23.51
CA ALA A 59 16.04 1.26 24.83
C ALA A 59 16.80 2.52 25.31
N SER A 60 17.16 3.46 24.43
CA SER A 60 17.73 4.75 24.81
C SER A 60 17.75 5.73 23.63
N HIS A 61 17.43 7.01 23.90
CA HIS A 61 17.69 8.12 22.97
C HIS A 61 19.13 8.10 22.41
N PHE A 62 20.12 7.69 23.21
CA PHE A 62 21.51 7.55 22.75
C PHE A 62 21.65 6.50 21.63
N ASN A 63 20.99 5.35 21.76
CA ASN A 63 21.03 4.26 20.79
C ASN A 63 20.45 4.70 19.44
N PHE A 64 19.31 5.41 19.47
CA PHE A 64 18.71 6.03 18.28
C PHE A 64 19.65 7.08 17.65
N VAL A 65 20.17 8.01 18.46
CA VAL A 65 21.10 9.08 18.02
C VAL A 65 22.36 8.52 17.39
N TYR A 66 22.95 7.48 17.99
CA TYR A 66 24.14 6.80 17.48
C TYR A 66 23.84 6.07 16.15
N THR A 67 22.72 5.35 16.10
CA THR A 67 22.30 4.58 14.91
C THR A 67 22.02 5.51 13.72
N GLN A 68 21.30 6.61 13.93
CA GLN A 68 21.07 7.61 12.87
C GLN A 68 22.38 8.28 12.43
N SER A 69 23.28 8.62 13.37
CA SER A 69 24.61 9.14 13.05
C SER A 69 25.44 8.18 12.19
N LEU A 70 25.36 6.88 12.48
CA LEU A 70 26.03 5.83 11.72
C LEU A 70 25.43 5.68 10.32
N LEU A 71 24.10 5.68 10.20
CA LEU A 71 23.38 5.55 8.93
C LEU A 71 23.65 6.75 8.00
N MET A 72 23.57 7.98 8.48
CA MET A 72 23.92 9.17 7.69
C MET A 72 25.38 9.13 7.22
N ARG A 73 26.31 8.80 8.12
CA ARG A 73 27.74 8.70 7.81
C ARG A 73 28.07 7.55 6.86
N LEU A 74 27.30 6.47 6.87
CA LEU A 74 27.39 5.38 5.89
C LEU A 74 26.87 5.85 4.53
N ALA A 75 25.75 6.58 4.50
CA ALA A 75 25.15 7.12 3.29
C ALA A 75 26.04 8.14 2.57
N GLU A 76 26.71 9.02 3.32
CA GLU A 76 27.70 9.98 2.80
C GLU A 76 28.95 9.30 2.21
N LYS A 77 29.45 8.24 2.85
CA LYS A 77 30.81 7.71 2.60
C LYS A 77 30.84 6.44 1.77
N SER A 78 29.70 5.80 1.56
CA SER A 78 29.61 4.51 0.88
C SER A 78 28.50 4.52 -0.16
N ILE A 79 28.85 4.95 -1.38
CA ILE A 79 27.96 4.96 -2.57
C ILE A 79 27.11 3.66 -2.68
N PRO A 80 27.68 2.44 -2.64
CA PRO A 80 26.87 1.21 -2.81
C PRO A 80 25.89 0.93 -1.66
N HIS A 81 26.09 1.52 -0.47
CA HIS A 81 25.20 1.36 0.68
C HIS A 81 24.28 2.58 0.89
N SER A 82 24.39 3.62 0.06
CA SER A 82 23.79 4.93 0.35
C SER A 82 22.26 4.91 0.34
N SER A 83 21.66 4.29 -0.69
CA SER A 83 20.22 4.08 -0.78
C SER A 83 19.66 3.24 0.38
N ILE A 84 20.35 2.15 0.75
CA ILE A 84 19.93 1.25 1.85
C ILE A 84 20.05 1.96 3.21
N ALA A 85 21.14 2.68 3.46
CA ALA A 85 21.33 3.40 4.71
C ALA A 85 20.30 4.53 4.90
N LEU A 86 19.97 5.27 3.83
CA LEU A 86 18.88 6.25 3.84
C LEU A 86 17.52 5.59 4.03
N ALA A 87 17.24 4.47 3.37
CA ALA A 87 15.97 3.75 3.52
C ALA A 87 15.76 3.17 4.93
N ILE A 88 16.80 2.65 5.57
CA ILE A 88 16.75 2.19 6.97
C ILE A 88 16.55 3.39 7.90
N SER A 89 17.28 4.49 7.70
CA SER A 89 17.12 5.73 8.48
C SER A 89 15.69 6.27 8.40
N GLN A 90 15.11 6.31 7.19
CA GLN A 90 13.75 6.74 6.93
C GLN A 90 12.73 5.87 7.69
N GLN A 91 12.77 4.56 7.50
CA GLN A 91 11.81 3.65 8.15
C GLN A 91 11.98 3.62 9.68
N LEU A 92 13.20 3.84 10.20
CA LEU A 92 13.45 4.03 11.62
C LEU A 92 12.83 5.35 12.12
N ASN A 93 13.05 6.47 11.42
CA ASN A 93 12.42 7.76 11.74
C ASN A 93 10.90 7.68 11.74
N ASP A 94 10.30 6.92 10.80
CA ASP A 94 8.86 6.78 10.65
C ASP A 94 8.25 5.93 11.78
N ARG A 95 8.89 4.82 12.19
CA ARG A 95 8.48 4.04 13.37
C ARG A 95 8.64 4.84 14.67
N PHE A 96 9.68 5.67 14.78
CA PHE A 96 9.92 6.53 15.94
C PHE A 96 9.04 7.79 16.01
N HIS A 97 8.21 8.09 15.00
CA HIS A 97 7.42 9.32 14.96
C HIS A 97 6.44 9.45 16.14
N HIS A 98 5.92 8.33 16.66
CA HIS A 98 4.96 8.30 17.76
C HIS A 98 5.60 8.54 19.15
N HIS A 99 6.93 8.44 19.28
CA HIS A 99 7.66 8.49 20.56
C HIS A 99 7.91 9.92 21.11
N GLY A 100 6.84 10.72 21.26
CA GLY A 100 6.89 12.01 21.94
C GLY A 100 7.69 13.13 21.24
N GLN A 101 7.77 14.30 21.89
CA GLN A 101 8.35 15.51 21.27
C GLN A 101 9.89 15.52 21.22
N GLU A 102 10.57 14.87 22.17
CA GLU A 102 12.04 14.83 22.20
C GLU A 102 12.59 14.00 21.02
N THR A 103 12.07 12.79 20.81
CA THR A 103 12.40 11.94 19.66
C THR A 103 12.08 12.62 18.34
N GLN A 104 10.91 13.27 18.21
CA GLN A 104 10.57 14.05 17.02
C GLN A 104 11.61 15.15 16.75
N THR A 105 12.05 15.87 17.79
CA THR A 105 13.14 16.85 17.66
C THR A 105 14.43 16.19 17.19
N MET A 106 14.78 15.00 17.70
CA MET A 106 15.98 14.26 17.25
C MET A 106 15.87 13.76 15.79
N ILE A 107 14.73 13.21 15.38
CA ILE A 107 14.43 12.79 13.99
C ILE A 107 14.70 13.95 13.02
N LEU A 108 14.14 15.13 13.31
CA LEU A 108 14.26 16.33 12.47
C LEU A 108 15.71 16.84 12.42
N ASN A 109 16.47 16.71 13.51
CA ASN A 109 17.90 17.02 13.54
C ASN A 109 18.74 16.07 12.65
N PHE A 110 18.32 14.81 12.49
CA PHE A 110 19.03 13.82 11.66
C PHE A 110 18.64 13.83 10.19
N GLN A 111 17.38 14.15 9.85
CA GLN A 111 16.97 14.32 8.46
C GLN A 111 17.77 15.44 7.79
N TRP A 112 18.01 16.56 8.48
CA TRP A 112 18.71 17.73 7.92
C TRP A 112 19.98 18.10 8.75
N PRO A 113 21.03 17.25 8.75
CA PRO A 113 22.17 17.33 9.69
C PRO A 113 23.09 18.54 9.45
N GLU A 114 22.97 19.17 8.29
CA GLU A 114 23.74 20.35 7.89
C GLU A 114 23.52 21.57 8.80
N HIS A 115 22.40 21.64 9.54
CA HIS A 115 21.90 22.89 10.15
C HIS A 115 22.11 23.03 11.65
N ILE A 116 22.74 22.05 12.33
CA ILE A 116 22.81 22.02 13.80
C ILE A 116 24.23 21.72 14.32
N VAL A 117 24.71 22.60 15.19
CA VAL A 117 26.08 22.62 15.75
C VAL A 117 26.36 21.48 16.76
N VAL A 118 25.39 20.58 17.00
CA VAL A 118 25.56 19.40 17.87
C VAL A 118 26.50 18.37 17.25
N PHE A 119 26.54 18.27 15.91
CA PHE A 119 27.48 17.40 15.18
C PHE A 119 28.32 18.15 14.13
N PRO A 120 29.28 19.02 14.54
CA PRO A 120 30.13 19.78 13.61
C PRO A 120 31.00 18.91 12.70
N SER A 121 31.15 17.62 13.04
CA SER A 121 31.88 16.60 12.29
C SER A 121 31.04 15.93 11.17
N LEU A 122 29.75 16.25 11.07
CA LEU A 122 28.84 15.82 9.99
C LEU A 122 28.38 17.00 9.10
N SER A 123 28.31 18.24 9.61
CA SER A 123 27.92 19.40 8.78
C SER A 123 28.99 19.81 7.76
N VAL A 124 28.92 19.25 6.55
CA VAL A 124 29.83 19.56 5.44
C VAL A 124 29.30 20.72 4.61
N ARG A 125 29.75 21.95 4.93
CA ARG A 125 29.75 23.13 4.02
C ARG A 125 28.40 23.50 3.36
N ALA A 126 27.27 23.25 4.02
CA ALA A 126 25.99 23.76 3.55
C ALA A 126 25.96 25.29 3.48
N ALA A 127 25.23 25.83 2.50
CA ALA A 127 24.82 27.23 2.55
C ALA A 127 23.83 27.42 3.71
N PRO A 128 23.85 28.58 4.42
CA PRO A 128 22.93 28.84 5.52
C PRO A 128 21.47 28.81 5.02
N PHE A 129 20.73 27.80 5.44
CA PHE A 129 19.34 27.59 5.06
C PHE A 129 18.41 28.55 5.81
N ASP A 130 17.34 28.98 5.15
CA ASP A 130 16.46 30.04 5.64
C ASP A 130 15.62 29.53 6.83
N LYS A 131 15.79 30.17 8.00
CA LYS A 131 15.23 29.69 9.28
C LYS A 131 13.71 29.63 9.26
N ASP A 132 13.04 30.63 8.68
CA ASP A 132 11.56 30.66 8.59
C ASP A 132 11.03 29.47 7.78
N ILE A 133 11.75 29.09 6.72
CA ILE A 133 11.33 28.00 5.83
C ILE A 133 11.71 26.63 6.37
N ARG A 134 12.79 26.54 7.15
CA ARG A 134 13.01 25.39 8.03
C ARG A 134 11.80 25.21 8.95
N GLU A 135 11.44 26.21 9.74
CA GLU A 135 10.31 26.12 10.69
C GLU A 135 8.97 25.87 9.97
N THR A 136 8.78 26.41 8.76
CA THR A 136 7.62 26.11 7.90
C THR A 136 7.59 24.64 7.45
N LEU A 137 8.71 24.08 6.95
CA LEU A 137 8.80 22.68 6.49
C LEU A 137 8.77 21.68 7.66
N LEU A 138 9.34 22.01 8.82
CA LEU A 138 9.22 21.22 10.05
C LEU A 138 7.76 21.15 10.51
N THR A 139 7.03 22.28 10.46
CA THR A 139 5.59 22.34 10.78
C THR A 139 4.81 21.44 9.82
N LEU A 140 5.02 21.57 8.52
CA LEU A 140 4.34 20.75 7.50
C LEU A 140 4.64 19.24 7.67
N SER A 141 5.88 18.86 7.99
CA SER A 141 6.23 17.46 8.28
C SER A 141 5.61 16.94 9.58
N ALA A 142 5.40 17.79 10.59
CA ALA A 142 4.75 17.42 11.83
C ALA A 142 3.23 17.34 11.67
N GLU A 143 2.62 18.22 10.87
CA GLU A 143 1.21 18.19 10.52
C GLU A 143 0.86 16.93 9.71
N ALA A 144 1.73 16.54 8.76
CA ALA A 144 1.64 15.30 8.00
C ALA A 144 1.45 14.06 8.92
N GLY A 145 2.37 13.85 9.87
CA GLY A 145 2.33 12.72 10.79
C GLY A 145 1.17 12.75 11.80
N ASN A 146 0.53 13.92 11.97
CA ASN A 146 -0.66 14.09 12.80
C ASN A 146 -1.97 14.14 11.97
N GLY A 147 -1.92 13.84 10.66
CA GLY A 147 -3.08 13.84 9.77
C GLY A 147 -3.71 15.22 9.52
N LYS A 148 -3.03 16.31 9.88
CA LYS A 148 -3.48 17.70 9.67
C LYS A 148 -3.10 18.17 8.27
N MET A 149 -3.94 19.02 7.68
CA MET A 149 -3.61 19.73 6.45
C MET A 149 -2.78 20.98 6.76
N ALA A 150 -1.72 21.20 5.98
CA ALA A 150 -0.85 22.34 6.12
C ALA A 150 -1.51 23.63 5.59
N SER A 151 -1.11 24.80 6.10
CA SER A 151 -1.81 26.03 5.73
C SER A 151 -1.49 26.48 4.30
N ALA A 152 -2.50 27.06 3.64
CA ALA A 152 -2.34 27.70 2.33
C ALA A 152 -1.28 28.83 2.33
N GLY A 153 -0.93 29.39 3.50
CA GLY A 153 0.17 30.34 3.65
C GLY A 153 1.56 29.69 3.52
N ASP A 154 1.72 28.48 4.04
CA ASP A 154 3.00 27.79 4.12
C ASP A 154 3.43 27.24 2.75
N PHE A 155 2.50 26.68 1.97
CA PHE A 155 2.74 26.36 0.56
C PHE A 155 3.24 27.58 -0.23
N MET A 156 2.64 28.77 -0.01
CA MET A 156 3.07 30.00 -0.67
C MET A 156 4.48 30.45 -0.22
N LYS A 157 4.80 30.41 1.09
CA LYS A 157 6.15 30.68 1.61
C LYS A 157 7.20 29.79 0.93
N ILE A 158 6.98 28.48 0.95
CA ILE A 158 7.90 27.48 0.40
C ILE A 158 8.05 27.72 -1.10
N LYS A 159 6.95 27.82 -1.86
CA LYS A 159 6.93 28.06 -3.31
C LYS A 159 7.69 29.33 -3.71
N ASN A 160 7.53 30.43 -2.97
CA ASN A 160 8.24 31.67 -3.23
C ASN A 160 9.76 31.47 -3.14
N LYS A 161 10.26 30.71 -2.14
CA LYS A 161 11.69 30.44 -1.98
C LYS A 161 12.26 29.50 -3.05
N TYR A 162 11.53 28.44 -3.39
CA TYR A 162 11.90 27.57 -4.50
C TYR A 162 11.70 28.22 -5.89
N SER A 163 11.23 29.47 -5.93
CA SER A 163 11.22 30.34 -7.12
C SER A 163 12.34 31.40 -7.12
N GLU A 164 13.18 31.49 -6.07
CA GLU A 164 14.34 32.39 -6.05
C GLU A 164 15.45 31.92 -7.02
N ALA A 165 16.37 32.82 -7.36
CA ALA A 165 17.52 32.49 -8.23
C ALA A 165 18.53 31.52 -7.58
N THR A 166 18.52 31.41 -6.25
CA THR A 166 19.29 30.45 -5.45
C THR A 166 18.33 29.67 -4.56
N PRO A 167 17.54 28.74 -5.13
CA PRO A 167 16.54 28.00 -4.37
C PRO A 167 17.24 27.04 -3.37
N PRO A 168 16.56 26.62 -2.30
CA PRO A 168 17.13 25.65 -1.38
C PRO A 168 17.31 24.25 -2.02
N SER A 169 18.08 23.38 -1.36
CA SER A 169 18.35 22.03 -1.87
C SER A 169 17.07 21.20 -1.99
N ILE A 170 16.88 20.56 -3.15
CA ILE A 170 15.68 19.77 -3.49
C ILE A 170 15.34 18.69 -2.46
N LYS A 171 16.35 18.18 -1.73
CA LYS A 171 16.19 17.12 -0.72
C LYS A 171 15.16 17.45 0.37
N TYR A 172 14.95 18.72 0.71
CA TYR A 172 13.96 19.10 1.73
C TYR A 172 12.50 18.99 1.23
N LEU A 173 12.25 19.10 -0.09
CA LEU A 173 10.94 18.81 -0.69
C LEU A 173 10.76 17.33 -1.04
N ARG A 174 11.85 16.56 -1.00
CA ARG A 174 11.90 15.11 -1.22
C ARG A 174 11.94 14.31 0.07
N ASP A 175 11.78 14.95 1.23
CA ASP A 175 11.44 14.22 2.44
C ASP A 175 10.10 13.48 2.21
N PRO A 176 10.02 12.15 2.43
CA PRO A 176 8.83 11.39 2.10
C PRO A 176 7.54 11.85 2.79
N ARG A 177 7.61 12.43 4.00
CA ARG A 177 6.41 12.93 4.70
C ARG A 177 5.89 14.20 4.05
N ILE A 178 6.79 15.13 3.76
CA ILE A 178 6.50 16.37 3.04
C ILE A 178 5.95 16.06 1.64
N PHE A 179 6.55 15.07 0.96
CA PHE A 179 6.12 14.64 -0.37
C PHE A 179 4.78 13.87 -0.34
N GLU A 180 4.49 13.06 0.69
CA GLU A 180 3.19 12.41 0.89
C GLU A 180 2.09 13.45 1.20
N THR A 181 2.39 14.50 1.97
CA THR A 181 1.48 15.67 2.13
C THR A 181 1.20 16.32 0.78
N PHE A 182 2.23 16.60 -0.03
CA PHE A 182 1.99 17.19 -1.36
C PHE A 182 1.15 16.26 -2.26
N CYS A 183 1.39 14.94 -2.22
CA CYS A 183 0.61 13.95 -2.98
C CYS A 183 -0.85 13.82 -2.51
N THR A 184 -1.13 13.99 -1.22
CA THR A 184 -2.50 13.89 -0.67
C THR A 184 -3.28 15.20 -0.77
N GLU A 185 -2.62 16.34 -0.60
CA GLU A 185 -3.24 17.67 -0.59
C GLU A 185 -3.42 18.31 -1.97
N ILE A 186 -2.74 17.82 -3.01
CA ILE A 186 -2.96 18.29 -4.39
C ILE A 186 -4.36 17.92 -4.91
N ILE A 187 -4.96 16.83 -4.40
CA ILE A 187 -6.28 16.36 -4.83
C ILE A 187 -7.37 16.90 -3.89
N GLY A 188 -7.67 18.18 -4.01
CA GLY A 188 -8.73 18.88 -3.29
C GLY A 188 -9.12 20.20 -3.95
N THR A 189 -10.26 20.76 -3.55
CA THR A 189 -10.77 22.06 -4.01
C THR A 189 -10.06 23.21 -3.29
N ASP A 190 -8.77 23.41 -3.59
CA ASP A 190 -7.93 24.44 -2.96
C ASP A 190 -7.75 25.68 -3.86
N PRO A 191 -8.05 26.91 -3.40
CA PRO A 191 -7.83 28.14 -4.17
C PRO A 191 -6.34 28.45 -4.46
N ARG A 192 -5.39 27.72 -3.86
CA ARG A 192 -3.94 27.78 -4.12
C ARG A 192 -3.37 26.50 -4.72
N ILE A 193 -4.17 25.75 -5.47
CA ILE A 193 -3.74 24.53 -6.16
C ILE A 193 -2.49 24.73 -7.04
N ASP A 194 -2.29 25.91 -7.64
CA ASP A 194 -1.08 26.25 -8.41
C ASP A 194 0.22 26.34 -7.56
N ASP A 195 0.13 26.67 -6.27
CA ASP A 195 1.28 26.70 -5.36
C ASP A 195 1.71 25.28 -5.00
N LYS A 196 0.73 24.43 -4.64
CA LYS A 196 0.91 23.00 -4.38
C LYS A 196 1.45 22.27 -5.61
N LEU A 197 0.88 22.56 -6.78
CA LEU A 197 1.27 21.99 -8.06
C LEU A 197 2.71 22.36 -8.44
N PHE A 198 3.11 23.62 -8.26
CA PHE A 198 4.50 24.04 -8.49
C PHE A 198 5.46 23.20 -7.65
N LEU A 199 5.18 23.06 -6.35
CA LEU A 199 6.04 22.34 -5.41
C LEU A 199 6.13 20.85 -5.73
N LEU A 200 4.98 20.20 -5.97
CA LEU A 200 4.91 18.79 -6.32
C LEU A 200 5.62 18.49 -7.64
N SER A 201 5.42 19.34 -8.66
CA SER A 201 6.08 19.20 -9.97
C SER A 201 7.59 19.40 -9.85
N TYR A 202 8.03 20.43 -9.11
CA TYR A 202 9.44 20.72 -8.89
C TYR A 202 10.14 19.59 -8.13
N ALA A 203 9.56 19.14 -7.01
CA ALA A 203 10.05 17.99 -6.24
C ALA A 203 10.13 16.70 -7.09
N SER A 204 9.19 16.49 -8.00
CA SER A 204 9.16 15.29 -8.87
C SER A 204 10.20 15.32 -9.99
N CYS A 205 10.36 16.43 -10.71
CA CYS A 205 11.14 16.48 -11.95
C CYS A 205 12.57 17.04 -11.84
N TYR A 206 12.94 17.65 -10.71
CA TYR A 206 14.23 18.34 -10.58
C TYR A 206 15.41 17.36 -10.58
N VAL A 207 16.47 17.69 -11.31
CA VAL A 207 17.73 16.92 -11.37
C VAL A 207 18.89 17.89 -11.23
N ASP A 208 19.76 17.66 -10.24
CA ASP A 208 20.94 18.48 -10.00
C ASP A 208 21.85 18.55 -11.23
N GLY A 209 22.31 19.76 -11.56
CA GLY A 209 23.21 20.02 -12.69
C GLY A 209 22.55 20.23 -14.05
N LEU A 210 21.23 20.00 -14.21
CA LEU A 210 20.54 20.33 -15.47
C LEU A 210 20.45 21.85 -15.71
N PRO A 211 20.43 22.31 -16.98
CA PRO A 211 20.21 23.72 -17.31
C PRO A 211 18.86 24.24 -16.78
N PRO A 212 18.77 25.48 -16.26
CA PRO A 212 17.51 26.05 -15.76
C PRO A 212 16.35 26.05 -16.77
N ALA A 213 16.65 26.13 -18.07
CA ALA A 213 15.64 26.06 -19.14
C ALA A 213 15.04 24.64 -19.28
N GLU A 214 15.85 23.60 -19.08
CA GLU A 214 15.41 22.20 -19.14
C GLU A 214 14.65 21.81 -17.88
N LEU A 215 15.15 22.22 -16.70
CA LEU A 215 14.42 22.10 -15.44
C LEU A 215 13.06 22.78 -15.49
N LYS A 216 12.98 23.99 -16.04
CA LYS A 216 11.70 24.67 -16.28
C LYS A 216 10.80 23.86 -17.23
N LYS A 217 11.32 23.39 -18.37
CA LYS A 217 10.54 22.60 -19.34
C LYS A 217 10.00 21.30 -18.72
N ALA A 218 10.81 20.58 -17.94
CA ALA A 218 10.40 19.36 -17.26
C ALA A 218 9.32 19.61 -16.21
N ARG A 219 9.48 20.67 -15.40
CA ARG A 219 8.49 21.12 -14.41
C ARG A 219 7.19 21.54 -15.08
N ASP A 220 7.26 22.32 -16.14
CA ASP A 220 6.08 22.86 -16.82
C ASP A 220 5.30 21.74 -17.54
N LYS A 221 5.98 20.69 -18.05
CA LYS A 221 5.33 19.45 -18.52
C LYS A 221 4.66 18.70 -17.38
N THR A 222 5.41 18.34 -16.34
CA THR A 222 4.89 17.58 -15.17
C THR A 222 3.72 18.30 -14.50
N SER A 223 3.76 19.63 -14.43
CA SER A 223 2.67 20.49 -13.95
C SER A 223 1.40 20.36 -14.82
N GLN A 224 1.54 20.39 -16.15
CA GLN A 224 0.43 20.17 -17.07
C GLN A 224 -0.13 18.75 -17.01
N ASP A 225 0.72 17.74 -16.85
CA ASP A 225 0.33 16.34 -16.73
C ASP A 225 -0.42 16.08 -15.41
N ILE A 226 0.05 16.66 -14.30
CA ILE A 226 -0.67 16.64 -13.01
C ILE A 226 -1.99 17.43 -13.10
N LYS A 227 -2.07 18.60 -13.75
CA LYS A 227 -3.36 19.28 -14.00
C LYS A 227 -4.32 18.40 -14.80
N THR A 228 -3.80 17.66 -15.79
CA THR A 228 -4.61 16.75 -16.61
C THR A 228 -5.13 15.57 -15.78
N PHE A 229 -4.29 14.99 -14.91
CA PHE A 229 -4.68 13.98 -13.93
C PHE A 229 -5.79 14.52 -13.01
N LEU A 230 -5.61 15.69 -12.39
CA LEU A 230 -6.59 16.30 -11.48
C LEU A 230 -7.94 16.54 -12.17
N ASN A 231 -7.93 17.05 -13.41
CA ASN A 231 -9.14 17.33 -14.19
C ASN A 231 -9.90 16.05 -14.60
N VAL A 232 -9.20 14.93 -14.81
CA VAL A 232 -9.84 13.63 -15.05
C VAL A 232 -10.34 13.03 -13.74
N PHE A 233 -9.51 13.04 -12.70
CA PHE A 233 -9.79 12.43 -11.41
C PHE A 233 -10.96 13.13 -10.67
N ALA A 234 -11.11 14.45 -10.82
CA ALA A 234 -12.23 15.21 -10.25
C ALA A 234 -13.61 14.83 -10.83
N LYS A 235 -13.67 14.09 -11.95
CA LYS A 235 -14.92 13.51 -12.47
C LYS A 235 -15.39 12.29 -11.67
N ILE A 236 -14.46 11.57 -11.05
CA ILE A 236 -14.72 10.30 -10.37
C ILE A 236 -15.31 10.58 -9.00
N LYS A 237 -16.60 10.28 -8.86
CA LYS A 237 -17.35 10.33 -7.60
C LYS A 237 -17.51 8.94 -6.99
N GLY A 238 -17.46 7.89 -7.81
CA GLY A 238 -17.41 6.50 -7.36
C GLY A 238 -16.81 5.53 -8.40
N PRO A 239 -16.74 4.23 -8.09
CA PRO A 239 -16.14 3.21 -8.96
C PRO A 239 -16.80 3.13 -10.33
N ALA A 240 -18.11 3.37 -10.40
CA ALA A 240 -18.86 3.38 -11.66
C ALA A 240 -18.37 4.45 -12.66
N ASP A 241 -17.59 5.46 -12.24
CA ASP A 241 -17.00 6.47 -13.11
C ASP A 241 -15.61 6.06 -13.63
N LEU A 242 -14.94 5.09 -12.98
CA LEU A 242 -13.58 4.64 -13.26
C LEU A 242 -13.54 3.69 -14.47
N LYS A 243 -13.95 4.16 -15.65
CA LYS A 243 -14.08 3.34 -16.87
C LYS A 243 -13.70 4.06 -18.15
N GLY A 244 -13.48 3.28 -19.21
CA GLY A 244 -13.29 3.79 -20.57
C GLY A 244 -12.07 4.72 -20.73
N GLN A 245 -12.25 5.85 -21.42
CA GLN A 245 -11.14 6.75 -21.74
C GLN A 245 -10.54 7.44 -20.52
N ASP A 246 -11.34 7.79 -19.51
CA ASP A 246 -10.84 8.44 -18.29
C ASP A 246 -10.01 7.46 -17.44
N PHE A 247 -10.42 6.18 -17.35
CA PHE A 247 -9.58 5.10 -16.79
C PHE A 247 -8.22 5.02 -17.52
N MET A 248 -8.24 4.90 -18.85
CA MET A 248 -7.02 4.76 -19.65
C MET A 248 -6.09 5.97 -19.51
N LYS A 249 -6.64 7.19 -19.42
CA LYS A 249 -5.83 8.41 -19.26
C LYS A 249 -5.21 8.52 -17.86
N LEU A 250 -5.92 8.10 -16.81
CA LEU A 250 -5.34 8.03 -15.45
C LEU A 250 -4.22 6.99 -15.38
N LEU A 251 -4.42 5.82 -16.00
CA LEU A 251 -3.41 4.77 -16.06
C LEU A 251 -2.16 5.23 -16.83
N GLU A 252 -2.33 5.83 -18.02
CA GLU A 252 -1.23 6.43 -18.80
C GLU A 252 -0.42 7.44 -17.97
N LEU A 253 -1.10 8.37 -17.30
CA LEU A 253 -0.45 9.40 -16.49
C LEU A 253 0.25 8.83 -15.24
N ALA A 254 -0.32 7.81 -14.61
CA ALA A 254 0.30 7.09 -13.49
C ALA A 254 1.52 6.26 -13.92
N LEU A 255 1.48 5.65 -15.10
CA LEU A 255 2.59 4.89 -15.69
C LEU A 255 3.69 5.78 -16.28
N GLU A 256 3.38 7.02 -16.68
CA GLU A 256 4.40 8.02 -17.00
C GLU A 256 5.01 8.63 -15.73
N HIS A 257 4.21 9.20 -14.83
CA HIS A 257 4.70 9.95 -13.66
C HIS A 257 4.52 9.18 -12.33
N PRO A 258 5.61 8.80 -11.62
CA PRO A 258 5.50 8.08 -10.34
C PRO A 258 4.68 8.84 -9.29
N VAL A 259 4.83 10.17 -9.25
CA VAL A 259 4.05 11.06 -8.38
C VAL A 259 2.54 10.96 -8.62
N ILE A 260 2.09 10.82 -9.87
CA ILE A 260 0.67 10.65 -10.19
C ILE A 260 0.18 9.29 -9.67
N SER A 261 0.97 8.21 -9.86
CA SER A 261 0.63 6.91 -9.28
C SER A 261 0.54 6.96 -7.74
N MET A 262 1.42 7.71 -7.08
CA MET A 262 1.43 7.87 -5.63
C MET A 262 0.20 8.63 -5.12
N SER A 263 -0.11 9.79 -5.72
CA SER A 263 -1.31 10.59 -5.40
C SER A 263 -2.60 9.79 -5.62
N LEU A 264 -2.66 9.02 -6.71
CA LEU A 264 -3.76 8.11 -7.04
C LEU A 264 -3.95 7.03 -5.96
N ILE A 265 -2.91 6.28 -5.61
CA ILE A 265 -2.97 5.19 -4.61
C ILE A 265 -3.52 5.71 -3.27
N LEU A 266 -2.94 6.80 -2.75
CA LEU A 266 -3.32 7.40 -1.47
C LEU A 266 -4.77 7.91 -1.46
N LYS A 267 -5.24 8.44 -2.60
CA LYS A 267 -6.58 9.04 -2.71
C LYS A 267 -7.67 8.02 -2.96
N SER A 268 -7.37 6.88 -3.60
CA SER A 268 -8.33 5.78 -3.78
C SER A 268 -8.84 5.21 -2.46
N VAL A 269 -8.01 5.20 -1.41
CA VAL A 269 -8.44 4.89 -0.03
C VAL A 269 -9.41 5.96 0.48
N ARG A 270 -9.06 7.25 0.35
CA ARG A 270 -9.84 8.38 0.90
C ARG A 270 -11.15 8.67 0.15
N LEU A 271 -11.27 8.25 -1.12
CA LEU A 271 -12.54 8.24 -1.87
C LEU A 271 -13.35 6.95 -1.64
N GLY A 272 -12.84 6.01 -0.84
CA GLY A 272 -13.52 4.75 -0.58
C GLY A 272 -13.65 3.83 -1.81
N LEU A 273 -12.81 3.98 -2.84
CA LEU A 273 -12.83 3.08 -4.01
C LEU A 273 -12.49 1.64 -3.63
N LEU A 274 -11.75 1.46 -2.53
CA LEU A 274 -11.40 0.17 -1.93
C LEU A 274 -12.36 -0.26 -0.80
N GLN A 275 -13.60 0.25 -0.74
CA GLN A 275 -14.58 -0.13 0.29
C GLN A 275 -15.57 -1.21 -0.22
N PRO A 276 -16.22 -1.97 0.69
CA PRO A 276 -17.16 -3.04 0.33
C PRO A 276 -18.27 -2.57 -0.61
N ILE A 277 -18.95 -1.46 -0.28
CA ILE A 277 -20.04 -0.90 -1.08
C ILE A 277 -19.60 -0.49 -2.50
N SER A 278 -18.35 -0.04 -2.64
CA SER A 278 -17.74 0.35 -3.91
C SER A 278 -17.41 -0.86 -4.80
N ILE A 279 -16.94 -1.93 -4.19
CA ILE A 279 -16.49 -3.16 -4.89
C ILE A 279 -17.65 -4.14 -5.14
N ARG A 280 -18.70 -4.08 -4.32
CA ARG A 280 -19.89 -4.96 -4.36
C ARG A 280 -20.43 -5.13 -5.77
N HIS A 281 -20.83 -4.03 -6.42
CA HIS A 281 -21.54 -4.05 -7.70
C HIS A 281 -20.78 -4.76 -8.83
N ASP A 282 -19.49 -4.47 -9.01
CA ASP A 282 -18.69 -5.15 -10.05
C ASP A 282 -18.55 -6.65 -9.74
N THR A 283 -18.40 -7.02 -8.46
CA THR A 283 -18.25 -8.43 -8.07
C THR A 283 -19.55 -9.24 -8.12
N GLU A 284 -20.71 -8.62 -7.87
CA GLU A 284 -22.03 -9.22 -8.13
C GLU A 284 -22.24 -9.51 -9.63
N LEU A 285 -21.61 -8.73 -10.51
CA LEU A 285 -21.56 -8.94 -11.95
C LEU A 285 -20.43 -9.88 -12.42
N ASN A 286 -19.71 -10.54 -11.49
CA ASN A 286 -18.52 -11.36 -11.75
C ASN A 286 -17.41 -10.64 -12.55
N LYS A 287 -17.17 -9.36 -12.25
CA LYS A 287 -16.10 -8.55 -12.82
C LYS A 287 -15.04 -8.21 -11.77
N THR A 288 -13.82 -8.02 -12.22
CA THR A 288 -12.79 -7.30 -11.44
C THR A 288 -13.22 -5.82 -11.33
N PRO A 289 -13.24 -5.23 -10.13
CA PRO A 289 -13.41 -3.78 -9.98
C PRO A 289 -12.25 -3.03 -10.64
N ALA A 290 -12.52 -2.00 -11.44
CA ALA A 290 -11.49 -1.32 -12.23
C ALA A 290 -10.32 -0.72 -11.39
N ILE A 291 -10.54 -0.44 -10.11
CA ILE A 291 -9.47 0.01 -9.19
C ILE A 291 -8.41 -1.08 -8.94
N PHE A 292 -8.79 -2.36 -8.98
CA PHE A 292 -7.87 -3.49 -8.86
C PHE A 292 -7.01 -3.61 -10.13
N ASP A 293 -7.62 -3.62 -11.33
CA ASP A 293 -6.88 -3.65 -12.61
C ASP A 293 -5.87 -2.48 -12.71
N MET A 294 -6.26 -1.29 -12.22
CA MET A 294 -5.39 -0.12 -12.17
C MET A 294 -4.22 -0.27 -11.18
N PHE A 295 -4.46 -0.88 -10.01
CA PHE A 295 -3.41 -1.14 -9.02
C PHE A 295 -2.47 -2.27 -9.46
N ASP A 296 -2.99 -3.32 -10.09
CA ASP A 296 -2.23 -4.46 -10.61
C ASP A 296 -1.25 -4.04 -11.72
N GLU A 297 -1.69 -3.23 -12.68
CA GLU A 297 -0.82 -2.70 -13.74
C GLU A 297 0.24 -1.73 -13.16
N ILE A 298 -0.14 -0.84 -12.23
CA ILE A 298 0.82 0.03 -11.52
C ILE A 298 1.83 -0.80 -10.72
N ALA A 299 1.39 -1.84 -10.01
CA ALA A 299 2.26 -2.72 -9.24
C ALA A 299 3.24 -3.49 -10.14
N THR A 300 2.79 -3.95 -11.30
CA THR A 300 3.61 -4.63 -12.31
C THR A 300 4.69 -3.69 -12.86
N GLN A 301 4.29 -2.53 -13.40
CA GLN A 301 5.20 -1.60 -14.07
C GLN A 301 6.04 -0.74 -13.11
N ARG A 302 5.63 -0.59 -11.84
CA ARG A 302 6.35 0.19 -10.82
C ARG A 302 6.59 -0.62 -9.53
N PRO A 303 7.71 -1.37 -9.44
CA PRO A 303 8.08 -2.10 -8.23
C PRO A 303 8.09 -1.27 -6.95
N LEU A 304 8.50 0.01 -7.04
CA LEU A 304 8.53 0.93 -5.90
C LEU A 304 7.15 1.38 -5.39
N SER A 305 6.07 1.17 -6.16
CA SER A 305 4.69 1.46 -5.74
C SER A 305 4.06 0.31 -4.95
N ARG A 306 4.63 -0.91 -5.04
CA ARG A 306 4.10 -2.13 -4.40
C ARG A 306 3.98 -2.02 -2.86
N PRO A 307 4.93 -1.42 -2.11
CA PRO A 307 4.78 -1.28 -0.66
C PRO A 307 3.58 -0.45 -0.24
N GLN A 308 3.23 0.57 -1.02
CA GLN A 308 2.11 1.47 -0.72
C GLN A 308 0.77 0.87 -1.15
N ILE A 309 0.71 0.20 -2.31
CA ILE A 309 -0.46 -0.61 -2.70
C ILE A 309 -0.72 -1.70 -1.65
N PHE A 310 0.34 -2.37 -1.17
CA PHE A 310 0.25 -3.35 -0.10
C PHE A 310 -0.26 -2.73 1.21
N LYS A 311 0.30 -1.59 1.64
CA LYS A 311 -0.18 -0.84 2.83
C LYS A 311 -1.70 -0.63 2.75
N CYS A 312 -2.19 -0.07 1.63
CA CYS A 312 -3.63 0.15 1.39
C CYS A 312 -4.46 -1.14 1.55
N TYR A 313 -4.05 -2.26 0.94
CA TYR A 313 -4.75 -3.54 1.11
C TYR A 313 -4.69 -4.07 2.57
N THR A 314 -3.57 -3.92 3.28
CA THR A 314 -3.50 -4.33 4.69
C THR A 314 -4.39 -3.46 5.59
N ASP A 315 -4.52 -2.18 5.32
CA ASP A 315 -5.37 -1.27 6.10
C ASP A 315 -6.87 -1.55 5.88
N VAL A 316 -7.25 -1.92 4.65
CA VAL A 316 -8.60 -2.44 4.36
C VAL A 316 -8.86 -3.78 5.08
N LEU A 317 -7.89 -4.69 5.15
CA LEU A 317 -8.04 -5.94 5.93
C LEU A 317 -8.20 -5.71 7.43
N LYS A 318 -7.48 -4.72 8.00
CA LYS A 318 -7.58 -4.32 9.43
C LYS A 318 -8.88 -3.61 9.76
N THR A 319 -9.53 -2.97 8.78
CA THR A 319 -10.79 -2.25 8.98
C THR A 319 -11.88 -3.21 9.47
N LYS A 320 -12.53 -2.87 10.58
CA LYS A 320 -13.74 -3.54 11.08
C LYS A 320 -14.95 -2.81 10.51
N TYR A 321 -15.93 -3.54 9.98
CA TYR A 321 -17.16 -2.95 9.44
C TYR A 321 -18.29 -3.01 10.48
N SER A 322 -19.28 -2.11 10.40
CA SER A 322 -20.44 -2.21 11.29
C SER A 322 -21.37 -3.30 10.78
N PRO A 323 -22.01 -4.11 11.65
CA PRO A 323 -23.05 -5.06 11.24
C PRO A 323 -24.19 -4.42 10.44
N ASP A 324 -24.45 -3.12 10.64
CA ASP A 324 -25.46 -2.34 9.91
C ASP A 324 -25.04 -2.00 8.46
N THR A 325 -23.75 -2.14 8.13
CA THR A 325 -23.17 -1.79 6.82
C THR A 325 -22.74 -3.02 6.01
N LEU A 326 -22.45 -4.14 6.68
CA LEU A 326 -21.98 -5.37 6.05
C LEU A 326 -22.22 -6.56 6.99
N THR A 327 -22.76 -7.66 6.47
CA THR A 327 -22.82 -8.91 7.25
C THR A 327 -21.43 -9.56 7.36
N LEU A 328 -21.24 -10.44 8.35
CA LEU A 328 -19.95 -11.16 8.54
C LEU A 328 -19.57 -12.02 7.33
N GLU A 329 -20.56 -12.56 6.60
CA GLU A 329 -20.34 -13.34 5.38
C GLU A 329 -19.87 -12.43 4.22
N GLU A 330 -20.54 -11.30 4.01
CA GLU A 330 -20.12 -10.29 3.04
C GLU A 330 -18.76 -9.67 3.39
N GLU A 331 -18.42 -9.49 4.67
CA GLU A 331 -17.09 -9.05 5.11
C GLU A 331 -16.03 -10.10 4.77
N SER A 332 -16.30 -11.38 5.01
CA SER A 332 -15.38 -12.47 4.66
C SER A 332 -15.14 -12.54 3.16
N GLU A 333 -16.20 -12.54 2.34
CA GLU A 333 -16.10 -12.53 0.88
C GLU A 333 -15.40 -11.27 0.33
N PHE A 334 -15.63 -10.11 0.95
CA PHE A 334 -14.89 -8.90 0.62
C PHE A 334 -13.39 -9.03 0.96
N LYS A 335 -13.05 -9.55 2.14
CA LYS A 335 -11.65 -9.70 2.57
C LYS A 335 -10.91 -10.80 1.80
N LYS A 336 -11.59 -11.84 1.31
CA LYS A 336 -11.02 -12.81 0.35
C LYS A 336 -10.56 -12.12 -0.94
N LYS A 337 -11.39 -11.25 -1.53
CA LYS A 337 -11.05 -10.48 -2.74
C LYS A 337 -9.82 -9.57 -2.52
N ILE A 338 -9.69 -8.94 -1.35
CA ILE A 338 -8.49 -8.16 -0.99
C ILE A 338 -7.26 -9.07 -0.79
N LEU A 339 -7.43 -10.30 -0.33
CA LEU A 339 -6.34 -11.28 -0.26
C LEU A 339 -5.89 -11.76 -1.65
N ASP A 340 -6.80 -11.92 -2.61
CA ASP A 340 -6.43 -12.23 -4.01
C ASP A 340 -5.54 -11.13 -4.62
N GLN A 341 -5.82 -9.86 -4.30
CA GLN A 341 -4.98 -8.72 -4.71
C GLN A 341 -3.61 -8.71 -4.02
N ILE A 342 -3.55 -9.06 -2.73
CA ILE A 342 -2.27 -9.26 -2.02
C ILE A 342 -1.48 -10.44 -2.61
N LEU A 343 -2.16 -11.47 -3.11
CA LEU A 343 -1.55 -12.62 -3.78
C LEU A 343 -1.10 -12.31 -5.20
N TYR A 344 -1.71 -11.35 -5.89
CA TYR A 344 -1.14 -10.77 -7.12
C TYR A 344 0.23 -10.12 -6.85
N LEU A 345 0.37 -9.38 -5.74
CA LEU A 345 1.67 -8.81 -5.35
C LEU A 345 2.73 -9.90 -5.12
N VAL A 346 2.36 -11.04 -4.53
CA VAL A 346 3.25 -12.22 -4.41
C VAL A 346 3.65 -12.73 -5.80
N ARG A 347 2.70 -12.88 -6.73
CA ARG A 347 2.91 -13.37 -8.10
C ARG A 347 3.87 -12.51 -8.92
N ILE A 348 3.88 -11.20 -8.71
CA ILE A 348 4.82 -10.27 -9.38
C ILE A 348 6.15 -10.08 -8.63
N GLY A 349 6.40 -10.87 -7.58
CA GLY A 349 7.68 -10.94 -6.87
C GLY A 349 7.76 -10.20 -5.53
N TYR A 350 6.70 -9.53 -5.07
CA TYR A 350 6.66 -8.85 -3.76
C TYR A 350 6.26 -9.82 -2.63
N SER A 351 6.91 -10.98 -2.60
CA SER A 351 6.48 -12.12 -1.76
C SER A 351 6.86 -11.97 -0.28
N GLN A 352 8.11 -11.57 0.01
CA GLN A 352 8.65 -11.57 1.38
C GLN A 352 7.81 -10.72 2.36
N HIS A 353 7.54 -9.45 2.01
CA HIS A 353 6.76 -8.55 2.87
C HIS A 353 5.31 -9.00 3.08
N VAL A 354 4.71 -9.68 2.09
CA VAL A 354 3.37 -10.29 2.22
C VAL A 354 3.41 -11.43 3.23
N LEU A 355 4.38 -12.35 3.10
CA LEU A 355 4.49 -13.52 3.98
C LEU A 355 4.86 -13.11 5.41
N ASP A 356 5.74 -12.12 5.59
CA ASP A 356 6.06 -11.52 6.90
C ASP A 356 4.84 -10.84 7.56
N TYR A 357 3.91 -10.28 6.78
CA TYR A 357 2.66 -9.71 7.32
C TYR A 357 1.65 -10.80 7.70
N ILE A 358 1.46 -11.79 6.82
CA ILE A 358 0.51 -12.90 7.05
C ILE A 358 0.95 -13.75 8.25
N ALA A 359 2.25 -14.01 8.40
CA ALA A 359 2.80 -14.74 9.55
C ALA A 359 2.64 -14.00 10.89
N ARG A 360 2.60 -12.66 10.88
CA ARG A 360 2.35 -11.85 12.09
C ARG A 360 0.87 -11.70 12.43
N THR A 361 0.00 -11.65 11.42
CA THR A 361 -1.45 -11.45 11.58
C THR A 361 -2.24 -12.75 11.72
N VAL A 362 -1.60 -13.91 11.61
CA VAL A 362 -2.23 -15.24 11.68
C VAL A 362 -3.06 -15.47 12.95
N ASN A 363 -2.60 -14.96 14.10
CA ASN A 363 -3.25 -15.13 15.41
C ASN A 363 -4.33 -14.08 15.71
N THR A 364 -4.47 -13.05 14.88
CA THR A 364 -5.41 -11.92 15.07
C THR A 364 -6.43 -11.79 13.96
N ARG A 365 -6.38 -12.67 12.96
CA ARG A 365 -7.29 -12.70 11.81
C ARG A 365 -8.13 -13.97 11.86
N ASP A 366 -9.34 -13.88 11.31
CA ASP A 366 -10.20 -15.03 11.03
C ASP A 366 -9.44 -16.18 10.35
N GLU A 367 -9.66 -17.40 10.85
CA GLU A 367 -8.97 -18.60 10.40
C GLU A 367 -9.33 -18.97 8.96
N SER A 368 -10.58 -18.75 8.53
CA SER A 368 -11.01 -19.01 7.16
C SER A 368 -10.30 -18.11 6.15
N LEU A 369 -10.04 -16.84 6.50
CA LEU A 369 -9.24 -15.92 5.68
C LEU A 369 -7.77 -16.33 5.62
N THR A 370 -7.24 -16.94 6.69
CA THR A 370 -5.88 -17.51 6.69
C THR A 370 -5.80 -18.76 5.83
N ILE A 371 -6.75 -19.68 5.95
CA ILE A 371 -6.81 -20.92 5.17
C ILE A 371 -7.00 -20.60 3.69
N TYR A 372 -7.89 -19.67 3.34
CA TYR A 372 -8.08 -19.17 1.97
C TYR A 372 -6.76 -18.65 1.37
N PHE A 373 -6.04 -17.78 2.10
CA PHE A 373 -4.74 -17.28 1.65
C PHE A 373 -3.73 -18.42 1.41
N ILE A 374 -3.68 -19.41 2.30
CA ILE A 374 -2.75 -20.55 2.16
C ILE A 374 -3.08 -21.37 0.91
N VAL A 375 -4.35 -21.73 0.69
CA VAL A 375 -4.78 -22.51 -0.50
C VAL A 375 -4.41 -21.76 -1.78
N ARG A 376 -4.78 -20.48 -1.89
CA ARG A 376 -4.46 -19.66 -3.07
C ARG A 376 -2.96 -19.44 -3.28
N PHE A 377 -2.18 -19.29 -2.22
CA PHE A 377 -0.72 -19.18 -2.29
C PHE A 377 -0.09 -20.44 -2.90
N LEU A 378 -0.57 -21.62 -2.49
CA LEU A 378 -0.12 -22.90 -3.04
C LEU A 378 -0.55 -23.10 -4.51
N GLU A 379 -1.76 -22.68 -4.88
CA GLU A 379 -2.22 -22.66 -6.29
C GLU A 379 -1.31 -21.81 -7.18
N ILE A 380 -0.94 -20.61 -6.73
CA ILE A 380 -0.10 -19.65 -7.49
C ILE A 380 1.34 -20.16 -7.65
N LEU A 381 1.89 -20.81 -6.63
CA LEU A 381 3.24 -21.40 -6.67
C LEU A 381 3.33 -22.66 -7.55
N GLY A 382 2.24 -23.42 -7.66
CA GLY A 382 2.18 -24.64 -8.46
C GLY A 382 3.05 -25.79 -7.92
N PRO A 383 2.99 -26.96 -8.56
CA PRO A 383 3.48 -28.23 -7.99
C PRO A 383 5.02 -28.40 -7.98
N THR A 384 5.78 -27.44 -8.51
CA THR A 384 7.25 -27.47 -8.52
C THR A 384 7.86 -26.54 -7.49
N SER A 385 7.41 -25.29 -7.39
CA SER A 385 7.98 -24.32 -6.45
C SER A 385 7.45 -24.46 -5.02
N SER A 386 6.24 -25.02 -4.85
CA SER A 386 5.69 -25.39 -3.55
C SER A 386 6.52 -26.42 -2.77
N LYS A 387 7.46 -27.09 -3.46
CA LYS A 387 8.38 -28.08 -2.89
C LYS A 387 9.67 -27.47 -2.34
N SER A 388 9.82 -26.14 -2.40
CA SER A 388 10.93 -25.41 -1.79
C SER A 388 10.84 -25.43 -0.26
N SER A 389 11.96 -25.68 0.43
CA SER A 389 12.03 -25.69 1.90
C SER A 389 11.55 -24.37 2.52
N THR A 390 11.82 -23.22 1.88
CA THR A 390 11.32 -21.91 2.32
C THR A 390 9.80 -21.84 2.28
N VAL A 391 9.17 -22.32 1.20
CA VAL A 391 7.70 -22.35 1.08
C VAL A 391 7.09 -23.31 2.10
N ILE A 392 7.65 -24.52 2.21
CA ILE A 392 7.22 -25.55 3.14
C ILE A 392 7.23 -25.02 4.58
N ASN A 393 8.33 -24.41 5.02
CA ASN A 393 8.46 -23.81 6.35
C ASN A 393 7.42 -22.70 6.59
N ILE A 394 7.19 -21.81 5.61
CA ILE A 394 6.20 -20.73 5.74
C ILE A 394 4.78 -21.31 5.83
N THR A 395 4.44 -22.29 4.99
CA THR A 395 3.10 -22.90 4.98
C THR A 395 2.83 -23.65 6.30
N LEU A 396 3.83 -24.38 6.80
CA LEU A 396 3.77 -25.09 8.08
C LEU A 396 3.61 -24.13 9.25
N ASN A 397 4.40 -23.06 9.32
CA ASN A 397 4.29 -22.05 10.38
C ASN A 397 2.89 -21.42 10.41
N LEU A 398 2.29 -21.14 9.24
CA LEU A 398 0.91 -20.63 9.17
C LEU A 398 -0.11 -21.67 9.64
N VAL A 399 -0.03 -22.92 9.20
CA VAL A 399 -0.97 -23.99 9.59
C VAL A 399 -0.79 -24.41 11.06
N GLN A 400 0.40 -24.27 11.64
CA GLN A 400 0.61 -24.53 13.07
C GLN A 400 -0.15 -23.56 13.97
N ASN A 401 -0.21 -22.27 13.60
CA ASN A 401 -0.89 -21.24 14.37
C ASN A 401 -2.44 -21.32 14.31
N LEU A 402 -3.01 -22.01 13.30
CA LEU A 402 -4.47 -22.25 13.24
C LEU A 402 -4.96 -23.16 14.38
N THR A 403 -6.04 -22.77 15.06
CA THR A 403 -6.70 -23.57 16.11
C THR A 403 -7.79 -24.51 15.59
N SER A 404 -8.57 -24.11 14.58
CA SER A 404 -9.71 -24.91 14.07
C SER A 404 -9.28 -26.03 13.14
N ASN A 405 -9.07 -27.23 13.69
CA ASN A 405 -8.86 -28.46 12.92
C ASN A 405 -9.98 -28.77 11.91
N LEU A 406 -11.22 -28.30 12.13
CA LEU A 406 -12.35 -28.52 11.21
C LEU A 406 -12.18 -27.77 9.89
N LEU A 407 -11.96 -26.45 9.93
CA LEU A 407 -11.75 -25.63 8.73
C LEU A 407 -10.53 -26.09 7.91
N ILE A 408 -9.51 -26.65 8.57
CA ILE A 408 -8.32 -27.24 7.93
C ILE A 408 -8.65 -28.53 7.15
N ARG A 409 -9.68 -29.29 7.56
CA ARG A 409 -10.04 -30.60 6.99
C ARG A 409 -10.94 -30.51 5.76
N ASP A 410 -11.79 -29.49 5.68
CA ASP A 410 -12.73 -29.33 4.57
C ASP A 410 -12.03 -28.86 3.26
N GLU A 411 -10.88 -28.19 3.38
CA GLU A 411 -10.10 -27.68 2.25
C GLU A 411 -9.23 -28.76 1.58
N SER A 412 -9.86 -29.56 0.72
CA SER A 412 -9.24 -30.69 0.00
C SER A 412 -7.89 -30.38 -0.69
N ALA A 413 -7.68 -29.16 -1.17
CA ALA A 413 -6.41 -28.73 -1.76
C ALA A 413 -5.27 -28.66 -0.72
N LEU A 414 -5.57 -28.19 0.49
CA LEU A 414 -4.64 -28.16 1.63
C LEU A 414 -4.28 -29.58 2.07
N VAL A 415 -5.27 -30.46 2.19
CA VAL A 415 -5.08 -31.89 2.53
C VAL A 415 -4.16 -32.56 1.50
N THR A 416 -4.49 -32.44 0.21
CA THR A 416 -3.74 -33.05 -0.91
C THR A 416 -2.28 -32.57 -0.93
N TYR A 417 -2.03 -31.29 -0.64
CA TYR A 417 -0.68 -30.74 -0.55
C TYR A 417 0.13 -31.37 0.59
N TYR A 418 -0.44 -31.46 1.81
CA TYR A 418 0.26 -32.05 2.95
C TYR A 418 0.47 -33.56 2.83
N GLU A 419 -0.47 -34.30 2.23
CA GLU A 419 -0.25 -35.70 1.88
C GLU A 419 0.89 -35.86 0.87
N SER A 420 0.94 -35.04 -0.19
CA SER A 420 2.04 -35.07 -1.15
C SER A 420 3.40 -34.69 -0.53
N LEU A 421 3.44 -33.73 0.40
CA LEU A 421 4.65 -33.41 1.17
C LEU A 421 5.13 -34.59 2.03
N ARG A 422 4.19 -35.31 2.65
CA ARG A 422 4.46 -36.47 3.51
C ARG A 422 5.01 -37.66 2.70
N ASP A 423 4.36 -38.00 1.60
CA ASP A 423 4.84 -39.05 0.67
C ASP A 423 6.25 -38.75 0.13
N MET A 424 6.58 -37.47 -0.10
CA MET A 424 7.94 -37.08 -0.48
C MET A 424 8.93 -37.20 0.68
N LEU A 425 8.56 -36.82 1.91
CA LEU A 425 9.41 -36.96 3.08
C LEU A 425 9.78 -38.43 3.37
N ASP A 426 8.94 -39.40 3.04
CA ASP A 426 9.27 -40.82 3.15
C ASP A 426 10.30 -41.28 2.09
N THR A 427 10.52 -40.48 1.02
CA THR A 427 11.61 -40.68 0.06
C THR A 427 12.89 -39.90 0.38
N PHE A 428 12.81 -38.82 1.17
CA PHE A 428 13.98 -38.07 1.65
C PHE A 428 14.57 -38.73 2.91
N ASN A 429 15.70 -39.41 2.72
CA ASN A 429 16.36 -40.20 3.75
C ASN A 429 17.58 -39.49 4.40
N ASP A 430 17.64 -38.16 4.30
CA ASP A 430 18.76 -37.31 4.77
C ASP A 430 18.45 -36.59 6.09
N ASP A 431 19.42 -36.58 7.01
CA ASP A 431 19.31 -35.97 8.35
C ASP A 431 18.95 -34.47 8.32
N HIS A 432 19.27 -33.77 7.22
CA HIS A 432 18.95 -32.36 7.02
C HIS A 432 17.44 -32.05 6.98
N HIS A 433 16.60 -33.06 6.79
CA HIS A 433 15.14 -32.90 6.74
C HIS A 433 14.41 -33.31 8.03
N ILE A 434 15.11 -33.75 9.09
CA ILE A 434 14.49 -34.19 10.36
C ILE A 434 13.58 -33.09 10.93
N GLY A 435 14.05 -31.85 11.05
CA GLY A 435 13.25 -30.74 11.57
C GLY A 435 12.00 -30.44 10.74
N ILE A 436 12.04 -30.65 9.42
CA ILE A 436 10.87 -30.50 8.53
C ILE A 436 9.90 -31.69 8.68
N ARG A 437 10.42 -32.90 8.87
CA ARG A 437 9.61 -34.10 9.15
C ARG A 437 8.88 -33.99 10.48
N ASP A 438 9.54 -33.52 11.53
CA ASP A 438 8.91 -33.26 12.83
C ASP A 438 7.84 -32.16 12.71
N LEU A 439 8.12 -31.09 11.96
CA LEU A 439 7.16 -30.00 11.71
C LEU A 439 5.92 -30.49 10.95
N ILE A 440 6.11 -31.39 9.96
CA ILE A 440 5.04 -32.01 9.17
C ILE A 440 4.23 -33.02 9.98
N GLU A 441 4.82 -33.95 10.74
CA GLU A 441 4.03 -34.92 11.55
C GLU A 441 3.22 -34.22 12.65
N ASN A 442 3.78 -33.17 13.28
CA ASN A 442 3.03 -32.33 14.23
C ASN A 442 1.82 -31.64 13.57
N VAL A 443 1.97 -31.17 12.32
CA VAL A 443 0.86 -30.57 11.55
C VAL A 443 -0.12 -31.62 11.04
N TYR A 444 0.37 -32.79 10.60
CA TYR A 444 -0.44 -33.90 10.08
C TYR A 444 -1.42 -34.45 11.14
N GLY A 445 -1.09 -34.33 12.43
CA GLY A 445 -2.03 -34.58 13.53
C GLY A 445 -3.35 -33.80 13.44
N LYS A 446 -3.37 -32.60 12.83
CA LYS A 446 -4.60 -31.83 12.60
C LYS A 446 -5.50 -32.48 11.53
N PHE A 447 -4.93 -33.19 10.56
CA PHE A 447 -5.61 -33.80 9.41
C PHE A 447 -6.10 -35.23 9.64
N LYS A 448 -5.51 -35.96 10.61
CA LYS A 448 -5.42 -37.43 10.66
C LYS A 448 -6.73 -38.24 10.84
N ASP A 449 -7.89 -37.61 11.01
CA ASP A 449 -9.17 -38.31 11.27
C ASP A 449 -10.20 -38.22 10.14
N VAL A 450 -9.82 -37.84 8.91
CA VAL A 450 -10.75 -37.80 7.76
C VAL A 450 -10.90 -39.21 7.16
N PRO A 451 -12.06 -39.89 7.28
CA PRO A 451 -12.33 -41.06 6.46
C PRO A 451 -12.53 -40.62 5.02
N VAL A 452 -11.64 -41.02 4.11
CA VAL A 452 -11.72 -40.66 2.68
C VAL A 452 -13.01 -41.23 2.07
N VAL A 453 -14.04 -40.41 1.97
CA VAL A 453 -15.32 -40.77 1.33
C VAL A 453 -15.10 -40.83 -0.17
N ASN A 454 -14.73 -42.01 -0.66
CA ASN A 454 -14.53 -42.29 -2.08
C ASN A 454 -15.77 -41.88 -2.91
N ALA A 455 -15.65 -40.75 -3.61
CA ALA A 455 -16.71 -40.15 -4.44
C ALA A 455 -17.10 -41.00 -5.68
N SER A 456 -16.46 -42.16 -5.88
CA SER A 456 -16.67 -43.08 -6.98
C SER A 456 -17.89 -44.01 -6.84
N ASN A 457 -18.50 -44.12 -5.65
CA ASN A 457 -19.50 -45.16 -5.35
C ASN A 457 -20.98 -44.72 -5.36
N ARG A 458 -21.32 -43.58 -5.98
CA ARG A 458 -22.72 -43.21 -6.28
C ARG A 458 -23.16 -43.66 -7.69
N ARG A 459 -23.21 -44.98 -7.92
CA ARG A 459 -23.86 -45.57 -9.11
C ARG A 459 -24.55 -46.91 -8.80
N GLY A 460 -25.88 -46.88 -8.76
CA GLY A 460 -26.74 -48.04 -8.99
C GLY A 460 -27.04 -48.96 -7.80
N SER A 461 -28.25 -48.83 -7.25
CA SER A 461 -29.13 -49.99 -7.04
C SER A 461 -30.57 -49.56 -7.31
N SER A 462 -31.43 -50.48 -7.73
CA SER A 462 -32.72 -50.18 -8.35
C SER A 462 -33.88 -50.96 -7.72
N GLY A 463 -35.03 -50.29 -7.58
CA GLY A 463 -36.31 -50.89 -7.22
C GLY A 463 -37.10 -50.00 -6.26
N GLY A 464 -38.41 -49.75 -6.43
CA GLY A 464 -39.30 -50.13 -7.53
C GLY A 464 -40.70 -50.53 -7.03
N HIS A 465 -41.75 -50.04 -7.71
CA HIS A 465 -43.17 -50.17 -7.33
C HIS A 465 -43.54 -49.41 -6.02
N ASP A 466 -44.79 -48.99 -5.78
CA ASP A 466 -46.05 -49.14 -6.55
C ASP A 466 -46.68 -47.76 -6.90
N ASP A 467 -47.79 -47.78 -7.66
CA ASP A 467 -48.63 -46.62 -7.99
C ASP A 467 -49.53 -46.17 -6.82
N ASP A 468 -49.99 -44.91 -6.83
CA ASP A 468 -51.38 -44.55 -6.50
C ASP A 468 -51.75 -43.13 -6.97
N ASP A 469 -53.05 -42.88 -7.23
CA ASP A 469 -53.60 -41.62 -7.73
C ASP A 469 -53.55 -40.45 -6.72
N PHE A 470 -53.57 -39.19 -7.19
CA PHE A 470 -54.75 -38.31 -7.00
C PHE A 470 -54.77 -36.99 -7.81
N HIS A 471 -55.96 -36.42 -7.88
CA HIS A 471 -56.42 -35.32 -8.74
C HIS A 471 -55.71 -33.96 -8.63
N VAL A 472 -55.60 -33.29 -9.80
CA VAL A 472 -55.62 -31.83 -9.93
C VAL A 472 -57.07 -31.33 -9.80
N PRO A 473 -57.29 -30.17 -9.16
CA PRO A 473 -57.98 -29.09 -9.88
C PRO A 473 -57.28 -27.73 -9.75
N SER A 474 -57.26 -26.97 -10.84
CA SER A 474 -56.93 -25.54 -10.83
C SER A 474 -58.09 -24.71 -10.26
N ALA A 475 -57.79 -23.54 -9.71
CA ALA A 475 -58.76 -22.46 -9.52
C ALA A 475 -58.09 -21.12 -9.85
N GLU A 476 -58.73 -20.35 -10.72
CA GLU A 476 -58.49 -18.93 -10.94
C GLU A 476 -59.43 -18.16 -10.00
N GLU A 477 -59.04 -16.98 -9.50
CA GLU A 477 -60.02 -15.96 -9.10
C GLU A 477 -59.38 -14.56 -9.06
N ASP A 478 -59.93 -13.63 -9.87
CA ASP A 478 -59.65 -12.20 -9.79
C ASP A 478 -60.45 -11.54 -8.66
N VAL A 479 -59.83 -10.65 -7.88
CA VAL A 479 -60.56 -9.57 -7.17
C VAL A 479 -59.75 -8.28 -7.25
N SER A 480 -60.44 -7.17 -7.54
CA SER A 480 -59.89 -5.82 -7.69
C SER A 480 -60.06 -4.95 -6.43
N SER A 481 -59.48 -3.74 -6.46
CA SER A 481 -59.86 -2.54 -5.66
C SER A 481 -59.64 -2.66 -4.13
N SER A 482 -59.48 -1.58 -3.35
CA SER A 482 -59.63 -0.13 -3.58
C SER A 482 -58.64 0.71 -2.74
N GLU A 483 -58.65 2.04 -2.97
CA GLU A 483 -58.71 3.18 -2.00
C GLU A 483 -58.58 2.88 -0.47
N GLU A 484 -58.04 3.76 0.41
CA GLU A 484 -57.70 5.21 0.31
C GLU A 484 -56.75 5.67 1.47
N GLU A 485 -56.69 6.99 1.75
CA GLU A 485 -56.04 7.71 2.88
C GLU A 485 -54.49 7.77 2.85
N GLU A 486 -53.78 8.90 2.73
CA GLU A 486 -53.85 10.29 3.27
C GLU A 486 -53.08 10.52 4.60
N GLU A 487 -51.90 11.15 4.51
CA GLU A 487 -51.37 12.24 5.37
C GLU A 487 -50.04 12.70 4.71
N GLN A 488 -49.92 13.86 4.04
CA GLN A 488 -50.04 15.28 4.41
C GLN A 488 -48.76 15.92 5.00
N GLN A 489 -48.57 17.21 4.63
CA GLN A 489 -47.64 18.21 5.20
C GLN A 489 -46.13 18.01 4.93
N GLN A 490 -45.33 19.05 4.64
CA GLN A 490 -45.63 20.46 4.28
C GLN A 490 -44.37 21.12 3.68
N GLU A 491 -44.56 22.17 2.84
CA GLU A 491 -43.66 23.33 2.59
C GLU A 491 -42.16 23.09 2.24
N GLU A 492 -41.47 23.94 1.47
CA GLU A 492 -41.73 25.33 1.06
C GLU A 492 -41.11 25.56 -0.35
N GLU A 493 -41.79 26.32 -1.23
CA GLU A 493 -41.23 26.83 -2.49
C GLU A 493 -40.92 28.33 -2.32
N GLU A 494 -39.81 28.82 -2.89
CA GLU A 494 -39.56 30.27 -3.03
C GLU A 494 -39.17 30.59 -4.48
N ASP A 495 -40.03 31.37 -5.15
CA ASP A 495 -39.91 31.75 -6.56
C ASP A 495 -38.81 32.80 -6.84
N GLY A 496 -38.34 32.85 -8.08
CA GLY A 496 -37.25 33.75 -8.48
C GLY A 496 -37.12 34.01 -9.99
N GLU A 497 -38.23 34.18 -10.71
CA GLU A 497 -38.19 34.69 -12.10
C GLU A 497 -37.83 36.19 -12.13
N ASP A 498 -36.85 36.59 -12.96
CA ASP A 498 -37.14 37.35 -14.19
C ASP A 498 -35.89 37.55 -15.08
N GLU A 499 -36.10 37.61 -16.39
CA GLU A 499 -35.11 38.02 -17.43
C GLU A 499 -35.19 39.57 -17.65
N PRO A 500 -34.74 40.27 -18.75
CA PRO A 500 -34.11 39.81 -19.99
C PRO A 500 -33.07 40.69 -20.74
N MET A 501 -32.55 40.10 -21.82
CA MET A 501 -32.36 40.68 -23.18
C MET A 501 -31.09 41.48 -23.60
N GLN A 502 -30.82 41.35 -24.92
CA GLN A 502 -29.85 42.03 -25.81
C GLN A 502 -28.36 41.60 -25.70
N GLY A 503 -27.59 41.44 -26.79
CA GLY A 503 -27.85 41.73 -28.22
C GLY A 503 -26.95 40.94 -29.22
N GLU A 504 -26.91 41.36 -30.49
CA GLU A 504 -26.63 40.50 -31.66
C GLU A 504 -25.26 40.70 -32.37
N HIS A 505 -24.91 39.72 -33.24
CA HIS A 505 -24.08 39.84 -34.47
C HIS A 505 -22.56 40.22 -34.34
N HIS A 506 -21.61 39.79 -35.20
CA HIS A 506 -21.64 39.28 -36.59
C HIS A 506 -20.37 38.45 -36.99
N HIS A 507 -20.37 37.93 -38.24
CA HIS A 507 -19.26 37.42 -39.09
C HIS A 507 -17.92 38.22 -39.02
N MET A 508 -16.72 37.80 -39.50
CA MET A 508 -16.23 36.76 -40.46
C MET A 508 -14.68 36.54 -40.21
N VAL A 509 -13.79 35.83 -40.94
CA VAL A 509 -13.71 35.12 -42.25
C VAL A 509 -12.64 33.99 -42.21
N SER A 510 -12.43 33.25 -43.32
CA SER A 510 -11.54 32.08 -43.49
C SER A 510 -10.07 32.35 -43.88
N SER A 511 -9.18 31.39 -43.58
CA SER A 511 -8.08 30.86 -44.43
C SER A 511 -7.39 29.70 -43.65
N GLU A 512 -7.32 28.44 -44.08
CA GLU A 512 -6.76 27.84 -45.32
C GLU A 512 -5.29 28.19 -45.57
N GLY A 513 -4.44 27.16 -45.64
CA GLY A 513 -2.98 27.30 -45.71
C GLY A 513 -2.24 25.96 -45.64
N ASP A 514 -2.43 25.11 -46.66
CA ASP A 514 -1.67 23.86 -46.83
C ASP A 514 -0.15 24.11 -46.86
N ASN A 515 0.63 23.22 -46.23
CA ASN A 515 2.03 22.98 -46.62
C ASN A 515 2.57 21.61 -46.18
N VAL A 516 2.42 20.65 -47.09
CA VAL A 516 3.48 19.75 -47.61
C VAL A 516 4.54 19.24 -46.61
N MET A 517 4.45 17.94 -46.31
CA MET A 517 5.54 17.09 -45.80
C MET A 517 6.83 17.22 -46.63
N PRO A 518 7.99 17.14 -45.97
CA PRO A 518 8.82 15.95 -46.20
C PRO A 518 9.34 15.32 -44.90
N GLY A 519 9.25 13.99 -44.80
CA GLY A 519 9.70 13.25 -43.61
C GLY A 519 11.23 13.05 -43.55
N ALA A 520 11.79 13.08 -42.34
CA ALA A 520 13.17 12.71 -42.05
C ALA A 520 13.24 11.58 -41.01
N ARG A 521 14.22 10.68 -41.19
CA ARG A 521 14.31 9.41 -40.47
C ARG A 521 14.79 9.57 -39.02
N GLY A 522 14.11 8.87 -38.11
CA GLY A 522 14.75 7.95 -37.15
C GLY A 522 15.82 8.50 -36.21
N ALA A 523 15.41 8.84 -34.99
CA ALA A 523 16.26 8.85 -33.80
C ALA A 523 15.57 8.06 -32.67
N ARG A 524 15.72 6.73 -32.66
CA ARG A 524 15.52 5.95 -31.43
C ARG A 524 16.72 6.25 -30.53
N THR A 525 16.56 7.14 -29.56
CA THR A 525 17.46 7.20 -28.41
C THR A 525 17.27 5.92 -27.61
N VAL A 526 18.17 4.95 -27.83
CA VAL A 526 18.39 3.87 -26.88
C VAL A 526 18.89 4.54 -25.60
N TYR A 527 18.09 4.49 -24.55
CA TYR A 527 18.63 4.66 -23.20
C TYR A 527 19.40 3.38 -22.89
N ASP A 528 20.66 3.52 -22.50
CA ASP A 528 21.52 2.38 -22.20
C ASP A 528 21.13 1.83 -20.82
N GLU A 529 20.43 0.70 -20.80
CA GLU A 529 20.01 0.01 -19.57
C GLU A 529 21.19 -0.74 -18.93
N GLN A 530 22.23 0.00 -18.55
CA GLN A 530 23.42 -0.50 -17.87
C GLN A 530 23.61 0.23 -16.53
N ASP A 531 24.11 -0.50 -15.54
CA ASP A 531 24.34 -0.08 -14.15
C ASP A 531 23.11 0.32 -13.31
N VAL A 532 21.90 -0.12 -13.69
CA VAL A 532 20.89 -0.49 -12.67
C VAL A 532 21.26 -1.87 -12.14
N ILE A 533 22.05 -1.91 -11.06
CA ILE A 533 22.18 -3.13 -10.27
C ILE A 533 20.81 -3.43 -9.66
N VAL A 534 20.15 -4.46 -10.19
CA VAL A 534 18.95 -5.04 -9.58
C VAL A 534 19.36 -5.71 -8.29
N ILE A 535 19.40 -4.94 -7.20
CA ILE A 535 19.37 -5.49 -5.85
C ILE A 535 17.99 -6.13 -5.69
N THR A 536 17.93 -7.45 -5.85
CA THR A 536 16.74 -8.24 -5.54
C THR A 536 16.42 -8.08 -4.05
N MET A 537 15.26 -7.47 -3.78
CA MET A 537 14.61 -7.38 -2.47
C MET A 537 13.36 -8.27 -2.49
#